data_AF-A0A3D0I5W5-F1
#
_entry.id   AF-A0A3D0I5W5-F1
#
_cell.length_a   1.000
_cell.length_b   1.000
_cell.length_c   1.000
_cell.angle_alpha   90.00
_cell.angle_beta   90.00
_cell.angle_gamma   90.00
#
_symmetry.space_group_name_H-M   'P 1'
#
loop_
_entity.id
_entity.type
_entity.pdbx_description
1 polymer ?
#
loop_
_entity_poly.entity_id
_entity_poly.type
_entity_poly.pdbx_seq_one_letter_code
_entity_poly.pdbx_strand_id
1 'polypeptide(L)' 'KEKVLAAKRAGIRRVILPEQNRSDVAEIPTDLLKGLELEYVGTIDEALTHTLARSG' A
#
# COMPACT_ATOMS: atom_id res chain seq x y z
N LYS A 1 -2.11 -0.35 -10.36
CA LYS A 1 -3.48 -0.91 -10.18
C LYS A 1 -3.48 -2.42 -9.87
N GLU A 2 -2.91 -3.27 -10.72
CA GLU A 2 -2.96 -4.74 -10.58
C GLU A 2 -2.39 -5.27 -9.25
N LYS A 3 -1.25 -4.73 -8.79
CA LYS A 3 -0.61 -5.13 -7.52
C LYS A 3 -1.53 -4.93 -6.30
N VAL A 4 -2.30 -3.84 -6.28
CA VAL A 4 -3.20 -3.50 -5.17
C VAL A 4 -4.40 -4.47 -5.14
N LEU A 5 -4.95 -4.81 -6.32
CA LEU A 5 -6.01 -5.83 -6.40
C LEU A 5 -5.51 -7.22 -6.05
N ALA A 6 -4.29 -7.58 -6.45
CA ALA A 6 -3.68 -8.86 -6.09
C ALA A 6 -3.50 -8.98 -4.56
N ALA A 7 -3.04 -7.90 -3.90
CA ALA A 7 -2.93 -7.86 -2.45
C ALA A 7 -4.30 -8.10 -1.77
N LYS A 8 -5.36 -7.42 -2.22
CA LYS A 8 -6.72 -7.64 -1.71
C LYS A 8 -7.19 -9.08 -1.87
N ARG A 9 -6.95 -9.68 -3.05
CA ARG A 9 -7.30 -11.09 -3.34
C ARG A 9 -6.52 -12.07 -2.47
N ALA A 10 -5.28 -11.73 -2.14
CA ALA A 10 -4.45 -12.50 -1.22
C ALA A 10 -4.82 -12.28 0.26
N GLY A 11 -5.84 -11.46 0.57
CA GLY A 11 -6.24 -11.14 1.93
C GLY A 11 -5.30 -10.18 2.66
N ILE A 12 -4.36 -9.57 1.95
CA ILE A 12 -3.46 -8.55 2.51
C ILE A 12 -4.29 -7.30 2.77
N ARG A 13 -4.19 -6.79 4.00
CA ARG A 13 -4.92 -5.59 4.45
C ARG A 13 -4.12 -4.31 4.30
N ARG A 14 -2.78 -4.37 4.37
CA ARG A 14 -1.91 -3.18 4.35
C ARG A 14 -0.91 -3.29 3.20
N VAL A 15 -0.83 -2.25 2.37
CA VAL A 15 0.03 -2.17 1.19
C VAL A 15 0.80 -0.86 1.21
N ILE A 16 2.13 -0.95 1.16
CA ILE A 16 3.01 0.21 1.12
C ILE A 16 3.46 0.42 -0.32
N LEU A 17 3.38 1.66 -0.80
CA LEU A 17 3.64 2.05 -2.18
C LEU A 17 4.50 3.32 -2.22
N PRO A 18 5.28 3.55 -3.29
CA PRO A 18 5.94 4.83 -3.49
C PRO A 18 4.92 5.97 -3.65
N GLU A 19 5.24 7.20 -3.21
CA GLU A 19 4.41 8.38 -3.47
C GLU A 19 4.12 8.59 -4.96
N GLN A 20 5.06 8.21 -5.82
CA GLN A 20 4.94 8.27 -7.27
C GLN A 20 3.72 7.49 -7.79
N ASN A 21 3.33 6.41 -7.10
CA ASN A 21 2.20 5.58 -7.46
C ASN A 21 0.85 6.14 -6.99
N ARG A 22 0.82 7.24 -6.24
CA ARG A 22 -0.42 7.82 -5.72
C ARG A 22 -1.38 8.22 -6.83
N SER A 23 -0.87 8.75 -7.93
CA SER A 23 -1.68 9.11 -9.12
C SER A 23 -2.32 7.88 -9.75
N ASP A 24 -1.56 6.80 -9.99
CA ASP A 24 -2.10 5.55 -10.53
C ASP A 24 -3.18 4.91 -9.64
N VAL A 25 -3.03 5.05 -8.33
CA VAL A 25 -3.96 4.48 -7.35
C VAL A 25 -5.20 5.35 -7.21
N ALA A 26 -5.08 6.68 -7.34
CA ALA A 26 -6.23 7.60 -7.33
C ALA A 26 -7.20 7.33 -8.48
N GLU A 27 -6.73 6.77 -9.60
CA GLU A 27 -7.58 6.33 -10.71
C GLU A 27 -8.31 5.00 -10.44
N ILE A 28 -8.00 4.30 -9.34
CA ILE A 28 -8.69 3.06 -8.96
C ILE A 28 -9.97 3.43 -8.20
N PRO A 29 -11.13 2.87 -8.58
CA PRO A 29 -12.38 3.05 -7.84
C PRO A 29 -12.20 2.74 -6.36
N THR A 30 -12.66 3.64 -5.49
CA THR A 30 -12.57 3.50 -4.02
C THR A 30 -13.24 2.23 -3.50
N ASP A 31 -14.25 1.70 -4.18
CA ASP A 31 -14.89 0.43 -3.83
C ASP A 31 -13.92 -0.77 -3.94
N LEU A 32 -13.03 -0.74 -4.93
CA LEU A 32 -11.96 -1.74 -5.08
C LEU A 32 -10.88 -1.57 -4.01
N LEU A 33 -10.62 -0.35 -3.57
CA LEU A 33 -9.66 -0.04 -2.50
C LEU A 33 -10.23 -0.27 -1.10
N LYS A 34 -11.54 -0.43 -0.97
CA LYS A 34 -12.23 -0.60 0.32
C LYS A 34 -11.68 -1.82 1.07
N GLY A 35 -11.24 -1.61 2.31
CA GLY A 35 -10.64 -2.63 3.17
C GLY A 35 -9.13 -2.82 2.99
N LEU A 36 -8.49 -2.02 2.13
CA LEU A 36 -7.03 -1.91 2.05
C LEU A 36 -6.56 -0.61 2.71
N GLU A 37 -5.55 -0.72 3.57
CA GLU A 37 -4.75 0.36 4.08
C GLU A 37 -3.60 0.61 3.12
N LEU A 38 -3.60 1.78 2.48
CA LEU A 38 -2.58 2.19 1.54
C LEU A 38 -1.68 3.22 2.22
N GLU A 39 -0.40 2.90 2.34
CA GLU A 39 0.62 3.83 2.82
C GLU A 39 1.54 4.22 1.67
N TYR A 40 1.82 5.52 1.58
CA TYR A 40 2.70 6.07 0.58
C TYR A 40 3.99 6.54 1.23
N VAL A 41 5.12 6.16 0.65
CA VAL A 41 6.46 6.50 1.15
C VAL A 41 7.28 7.11 0.01
N GLY A 42 8.09 8.11 0.34
CA GLY A 42 9.00 8.76 -0.61
C GLY A 42 10.36 8.06 -0.67
N THR A 43 10.75 7.37 0.40
CA THR A 43 12.06 6.72 0.52
C THR A 43 11.97 5.30 1.07
N ILE A 44 13.03 4.52 0.86
CA ILE A 44 13.16 3.16 1.42
C ILE A 44 13.19 3.19 2.96
N ASP A 45 13.79 4.22 3.56
CA ASP A 45 13.91 4.35 5.02
C ASP A 45 12.52 4.48 5.70
N GLU A 46 11.63 5.28 5.10
CA GLU A 46 10.24 5.37 5.52
C GLU A 46 9.53 4.01 5.39
N ALA A 47 9.74 3.28 4.29
CA ALA A 47 9.18 1.95 4.09
C ALA A 47 9.62 0.97 5.19
N LEU A 48 10.90 1.01 5.57
CA LEU A 48 11.48 0.18 6.62
C LEU A 48 10.85 0.49 7.98
N THR A 49 10.64 1.77 8.28
CA THR A 49 9.97 2.22 9.52
C THR A 49 8.55 1.66 9.65
N HIS A 50 7.83 1.50 8.54
CA HIS A 50 6.47 0.95 8.53
C HIS A 50 6.39 -0.58 8.53
N THR A 51 7.47 -1.27 8.15
CA THR A 51 7.48 -2.74 7.95
C THR A 51 8.18 -3.52 9.04
N LEU A 52 9.19 -2.92 9.69
CA LEU A 52 9.93 -3.59 10.74
C LEU A 52 9.09 -3.62 12.02
N ALA A 53 8.73 -4.82 12.47
CA ALA A 53 8.17 -5.00 13.81
C ALA A 53 9.20 -4.52 14.83
N ARG A 54 8.78 -3.72 15.83
CA ARG A 54 9.66 -3.46 16.98
C ARG A 54 10.00 -4.81 17.60
N SER A 55 11.25 -5.23 17.45
CA SER A 55 11.83 -6.29 18.26
C SER A 55 11.78 -5.81 19.71
N GLY A 56 10.76 -6.25 20.44
CA GLY A 56 10.69 -6.16 21.89
C GLY A 56 11.53 -7.26 22.52
#